data_AF-A0AAD4KAS8-F1
#
_entry.id   AF-A0AAD4KAS8-F1
#
_cell.length_a   1.000
_cell.length_b   1.000
_cell.length_c   1.000
_cell.angle_alpha   90.00
_cell.angle_beta   90.00
_cell.angle_gamma   90.00
#
_symmetry.space_group_name_H-M   'P 1'
#
loop_
_entity.id
_entity.type
_entity.pdbx_description
1 polymer ?
#
loop_
_entity_poly.entity_id
_entity_poly.type
_entity_poly.pdbx_seq_one_letter_code
_entity_poly.pdbx_strand_id
1 'polypeptide(L)'
;KMVINLNPTTLTNANGSTSPMAIISHAVIDDVVYMHVVCPGDEISKWVTLEEALGLCPSAVIAYTQLTLTHIFGPPVEDQEPTLFD
;
A
#
# COMPACT_ATOMS: atom_id res chain seq x y z
N LYS A 1 7.61 16.35 -3.17
CA LYS A 1 6.15 16.19 -3.42
C LYS A 1 5.93 14.90 -4.20
N MET A 2 5.40 13.87 -3.55
CA MET A 2 5.16 12.56 -4.15
C MET A 2 3.66 12.43 -4.37
N VAL A 3 3.23 12.25 -5.62
CA VAL A 3 1.82 12.13 -6.00
C VAL A 3 1.56 10.65 -6.29
N ILE A 4 0.86 9.96 -5.39
CA ILE A 4 0.42 8.58 -5.61
C ILE A 4 -0.91 8.66 -6.36
N ASN A 5 -0.89 8.35 -7.66
CA ASN A 5 -2.11 8.22 -8.45
C ASN A 5 -2.73 6.84 -8.16
N LEU A 6 -3.85 6.81 -7.45
CA LEU A 6 -4.58 5.58 -7.09
C LEU A 6 -5.53 5.09 -8.19
N ASN A 7 -5.34 5.50 -9.46
CA ASN A 7 -6.13 4.97 -10.56
C ASN A 7 -5.86 3.46 -10.70
N PRO A 8 -6.88 2.59 -10.56
CA PRO A 8 -6.69 1.13 -10.54
C PRO A 8 -6.14 0.56 -11.85
N THR A 9 -6.15 1.33 -12.94
CA THR A 9 -5.60 0.95 -14.23
C THR A 9 -4.08 1.09 -14.34
N THR A 10 -3.42 1.74 -13.38
CA THR A 10 -1.96 1.91 -13.37
C THR A 10 -1.42 1.78 -11.94
N LEU A 11 -1.34 0.56 -11.42
CA LEU A 11 -0.65 0.25 -10.16
C LEU A 11 0.85 0.47 -10.33
N THR A 12 1.29 1.73 -10.28
CA THR A 12 2.68 2.12 -10.50
C THR A 12 3.29 2.43 -9.14
N ASN A 13 4.27 1.63 -8.70
CA ASN A 13 5.06 1.98 -7.53
C ASN A 13 5.92 3.22 -7.85
N ALA A 14 6.38 3.92 -6.80
CA ALA A 14 7.33 5.03 -6.81
C ALA A 14 8.55 4.85 -7.75
N ASN A 15 8.94 3.60 -8.02
CA ASN A 15 10.05 3.24 -8.90
C ASN A 15 9.66 3.03 -10.38
N GLY A 16 8.44 3.38 -10.79
CA GLY A 16 8.00 3.19 -12.18
C GLY A 16 7.75 1.73 -12.59
N SER A 17 7.86 0.79 -11.64
CA SER A 17 7.51 -0.61 -11.86
C SER A 17 6.01 -0.78 -11.67
N THR A 18 5.36 -1.40 -12.65
CA THR A 18 4.01 -1.96 -12.51
C THR A 18 4.05 -2.97 -11.36
N SER A 19 3.44 -2.62 -10.23
CA SER A 19 3.30 -3.56 -9.12
C SER A 19 2.14 -4.49 -9.46
N PRO A 20 2.35 -5.81 -9.51
CA PRO A 20 1.29 -6.76 -9.80
C PRO A 20 0.33 -6.94 -8.62
N MET A 21 0.37 -6.07 -7.61
CA MET A 21 -0.52 -6.12 -6.45
C MET A 21 -0.51 -4.78 -5.72
N ALA A 22 -1.68 -4.35 -5.25
CA ALA A 22 -1.85 -3.25 -4.29
C ALA A 22 -2.46 -3.79 -3.00
N ILE A 23 -2.05 -3.22 -1.87
CA ILE A 23 -2.51 -3.60 -0.53
C ILE A 23 -3.30 -2.42 0.04
N ILE A 24 -4.57 -2.65 0.33
CA ILE A 24 -5.50 -1.63 0.84
C ILE A 24 -5.41 -1.56 2.37
N SER A 25 -5.47 -2.72 3.02
CA SER A 25 -5.50 -2.82 4.48
C SER A 25 -4.96 -4.17 4.96
N HIS A 26 -4.81 -4.31 6.28
CA HIS A 26 -4.48 -5.56 6.93
C HIS A 26 -5.36 -5.75 8.17
N ALA A 27 -5.54 -7.00 8.58
CA ALA A 27 -6.23 -7.38 9.81
C ALA A 27 -5.53 -8.58 10.44
N VAL A 28 -5.59 -8.68 11.76
CA VAL A 28 -5.14 -9.88 12.49
C VAL A 28 -6.39 -10.60 12.99
N ILE A 29 -6.56 -11.85 12.57
CA ILE A 29 -7.70 -12.70 12.93
C ILE A 29 -7.13 -14.05 13.38
N ASP A 30 -7.42 -14.46 14.60
CA ASP A 30 -6.93 -15.72 15.20
C ASP A 30 -5.41 -15.89 15.06
N ASP A 31 -4.64 -14.85 15.41
CA ASP A 31 -3.18 -14.76 15.28
C ASP A 31 -2.62 -14.88 13.84
N VAL A 32 -3.48 -14.84 12.83
CA VAL A 32 -3.08 -14.84 11.42
C VAL A 32 -3.23 -13.44 10.84
N VAL A 33 -2.18 -12.96 10.17
CA VAL A 33 -2.18 -11.69 9.44
C VAL A 33 -2.80 -11.90 8.07
N TYR A 34 -3.91 -11.20 7.82
CA TYR A 34 -4.58 -11.13 6.53
C TYR A 34 -4.32 -9.77 5.88
N MET A 35 -4.11 -9.80 4.57
CA MET A 35 -3.91 -8.64 3.72
C MET A 35 -5.06 -8.50 2.74
N HIS A 36 -5.64 -7.31 2.67
CA HIS A 36 -6.68 -6.97 1.71
C HIS A 36 -6.02 -6.45 0.44
N VAL A 37 -6.04 -7.24 -0.63
CA VAL A 37 -5.25 -7.01 -1.83
C VAL A 37 -6.13 -6.83 -3.07
N VAL A 38 -5.60 -6.10 -4.04
CA VAL A 38 -6.11 -5.99 -5.42
C VAL A 38 -4.99 -6.37 -6.37
N CYS A 39 -5.20 -7.38 -7.20
CA CYS A 39 -4.26 -7.75 -8.26
C CYS A 39 -4.72 -7.18 -9.61
N PRO A 40 -3.79 -6.93 -10.57
CA PRO A 40 -4.14 -6.55 -11.91
C PRO A 40 -5.05 -7.58 -12.56
N GLY A 41 -6.15 -7.11 -13.16
CA GLY A 41 -7.14 -7.96 -13.79
C GLY A 41 -8.18 -8.54 -12.84
N ASP A 42 -8.03 -8.40 -11.53
CA ASP A 42 -9.12 -8.69 -10.60
C ASP A 42 -10.16 -7.56 -10.63
N GLU A 43 -11.43 -7.92 -10.77
CA GLU A 43 -12.54 -6.96 -10.68
C GLU A 43 -12.85 -6.56 -9.23
N ILE A 44 -12.45 -7.39 -8.28
CA ILE A 44 -12.73 -7.24 -6.86
C ILE A 44 -11.48 -7.46 -6.01
N SER A 45 -11.42 -6.74 -4.91
CA SER A 45 -10.42 -6.97 -3.88
C SER A 45 -10.71 -8.25 -3.09
N LYS A 46 -9.67 -8.88 -2.56
CA LYS A 46 -9.77 -10.12 -1.77
C LYS A 46 -8.88 -10.09 -0.55
N TRP A 47 -9.24 -10.90 0.43
CA TRP A 47 -8.39 -11.15 1.59
C TRP A 47 -7.54 -12.38 1.32
N VAL A 48 -6.24 -12.24 1.53
CA VAL A 48 -5.25 -13.31 1.45
C VAL A 48 -4.43 -13.32 2.74
N THR A 49 -3.84 -14.43 3.09
CA THR A 49 -2.87 -14.48 4.20
C THR A 49 -1.59 -13.72 3.82
N LEU A 50 -0.81 -13.32 4.84
CA LEU A 50 0.49 -12.70 4.62
C LEU A 50 1.43 -13.61 3.80
N GLU A 51 1.41 -14.92 4.03
CA GLU A 51 2.21 -15.88 3.27
C GLU A 51 1.82 -15.90 1.79
N GLU A 52 0.52 -15.93 1.48
CA GLU A 52 0.02 -15.85 0.11
C GLU A 52 0.38 -14.52 -0.56
N ALA A 53 0.23 -13.40 0.15
CA ALA A 53 0.61 -12.08 -0.36
C ALA A 53 2.11 -11.98 -0.68
N LEU A 54 2.96 -12.55 0.17
CA LEU A 54 4.39 -12.67 -0.08
C LEU A 54 4.69 -13.57 -1.28
N GLY A 55 3.92 -14.64 -1.48
CA GLY A 55 4.03 -15.48 -2.68
C GLY A 55 3.64 -14.75 -3.97
N LEU A 56 2.66 -13.84 -3.91
CA LEU A 56 2.17 -13.08 -5.06
C LEU A 56 3.09 -11.92 -5.44
N CYS A 57 3.42 -11.05 -4.48
CA CYS A 57 4.27 -9.88 -4.73
C CYS A 57 4.96 -9.42 -3.44
N PRO A 58 6.16 -9.96 -3.13
CA PRO A 58 6.91 -9.57 -1.93
C PRO A 58 7.19 -8.07 -1.85
N SER A 59 7.48 -7.43 -3.00
CA SER A 59 7.80 -6.00 -3.06
C SER A 59 6.63 -5.12 -2.61
N ALA A 60 5.40 -5.48 -2.94
CA ALA A 60 4.21 -4.75 -2.51
C ALA A 60 3.99 -4.88 -1.00
N VAL A 61 4.20 -6.08 -0.44
CA VAL A 61 4.12 -6.32 1.01
C VAL A 61 5.16 -5.48 1.75
N ILE A 62 6.41 -5.50 1.30
CA ILE A 62 7.49 -4.71 1.91
C ILE A 62 7.16 -3.21 1.87
N ALA A 63 6.74 -2.69 0.73
CA ALA A 63 6.38 -1.27 0.59
C ALA A 63 5.23 -0.89 1.53
N TYR A 64 4.20 -1.73 1.63
CA TYR A 64 3.07 -1.50 2.55
C TYR A 64 3.51 -1.52 4.02
N THR A 65 4.36 -2.47 4.41
CA THR A 65 4.89 -2.54 5.78
C THR A 65 5.74 -1.31 6.11
N GLN A 66 6.59 -0.87 5.18
CA GLN A 66 7.38 0.35 5.35
C GLN A 66 6.50 1.58 5.56
N LEU A 67 5.47 1.75 4.71
CA LEU A 67 4.49 2.83 4.85
C LEU A 67 3.76 2.76 6.20
N THR A 68 3.34 1.56 6.62
CA THR A 68 2.67 1.35 7.91
C THR A 68 3.56 1.74 9.08
N LEU A 69 4.83 1.32 9.06
CA LEU A 69 5.81 1.69 10.09
C LEU A 69 6.08 3.19 10.10
N THR A 70 6.21 3.83 8.94
CA THR A 70 6.35 5.29 8.86
C THR A 70 5.10 6.00 9.37
N HIS A 71 3.90 5.46 9.16
CA HIS A 71 2.68 6.06 9.70
C HIS A 71 2.58 5.94 11.23
N ILE A 72 3.01 4.80 11.80
CA ILE A 72 2.94 4.55 13.24
C ILE A 72 4.07 5.24 14.01
N PHE A 73 5.28 5.24 13.46
CA PHE A 73 6.50 5.68 14.14
C PHE A 73 7.18 6.89 13.51
N GLY A 74 6.65 7.39 12.40
CA GLY A 74 7.19 8.58 11.75
C GLY A 74 7.01 9.83 12.61
N PRO A 75 7.85 10.86 12.41
CA PRO A 75 7.60 12.16 13.01
C PRO A 75 6.21 12.65 12.57
N PRO A 76 5.49 13.40 13.43
CA PRO A 76 4.24 14.03 13.02
C PRO A 76 4.50 14.83 11.74
N VAL A 77 3.69 14.58 10.71
CA VAL A 77 3.74 15.38 9.49
C VAL A 77 3.37 16.79 9.91
N GLU A 78 4.33 17.71 9.87
CA GLU A 78 4.03 19.13 10.01
C GLU A 78 3.09 19.47 8.84
N ASP A 79 1.81 19.71 9.15
CA ASP A 79 0.86 20.31 8.23
C ASP A 79 1.41 21.70 7.86
N GLN A 80 2.22 21.75 6.81
CA GLN A 80 2.61 23.01 6.21
C GLN A 80 1.33 23.59 5.58
N GLU A 81 0.64 24.46 6.32
CA GLU A 81 -0.49 25.22 5.80
C GLU A 81 -0.10 25.80 4.44
N PRO A 82 -0.95 25.67 3.41
CA PRO A 82 -0.68 26.33 2.14
C PRO A 82 -0.71 27.83 2.41
N THR A 83 0.47 28.45 2.47
CA THR A 83 0.59 29.90 2.57
C THR A 83 -0.09 30.48 1.33
N LEU A 84 -1.14 31.26 1.54
CA LEU A 84 -2.02 31.88 0.54
C LEU A 84 -1.32 32.93 -0.34
N PHE A 85 0.01 32.93 -0.39
CA PHE A 85 0.84 33.88 -1.11
C PHE A 85 1.95 33.12 -1.84
N ASP A 86 1.62 32.59 -3.01
CA ASP A 86 2.52 32.45 -4.16
C ASP A 86 1.72 32.78 -5.44
#